data_AF-O02094-F1
#
_entry.id   AF-O02094-F1
#
_cell.length_a   1.000
_cell.length_b   1.000
_cell.length_c   1.000
_cell.angle_alpha   90.00
_cell.angle_beta   90.00
_cell.angle_gamma   90.00
#
_symmetry.space_group_name_H-M   'P 1'
#
loop_
_entity.id
_entity.type
_entity.pdbx_description
1 polymer ?
#
loop_
_entity_poly.entity_id
_entity_poly.type
_entity_poly.pdbx_seq_one_letter_code
_entity_poly.pdbx_strand_id
1 'polypeptide(L)'
;MVQKLSRPSPDFLKGLKSILQGDHPSLKQLEQDINIFYMNQRQSQSMLEERKLYVALVRKYLKSEGVTKQLASQGIKLRGLSVFGSFPTHCASKDSDLDLCVCATATGNKKQLPVIILQAIFRDMMYSKEGQNIFGENVVSGISFVQTAKVPIIRFKINDVPVDLSATFDDNPRTSLAAKYINAYCQLDDRFKILVMFLKKWMKSEGRAEDHLRIYPNSYSIILLLIHVLQWYDILPNLHQTHSDLFHRGNFKLSDLAELRHEFKFPLDENTISMHRKRPSNDLTVVQLLYLFACQYSNHVVLLNYRFNMRNGEIEALSQKDQDYQITILDAYDVRNPGRSARNALDLVKTLEALKSLLVQPHEGMFKTVMEITRNRTYERVVPPPQVLYQDYDMQFGADPYNMPLVGSVEYQQWLEQVAMHHQIQMMQGQMMQQQIVFTAPEMYYYSQQQQQPHPIFGIQQSSQFF
;
A
#
# COMPACT_ATOMS: atom_id res chain seq x y z
N MET A 1 -8.67 26.12 -15.17
CA MET A 1 -7.88 24.96 -15.64
C MET A 1 -7.15 24.39 -14.44
N VAL A 2 -7.16 23.06 -14.24
CA VAL A 2 -6.36 22.45 -13.17
C VAL A 2 -4.91 22.36 -13.67
N GLN A 3 -3.96 22.93 -12.94
CA GLN A 3 -2.53 22.84 -13.28
C GLN A 3 -2.09 21.37 -13.19
N LYS A 4 -1.30 20.93 -14.17
CA LYS A 4 -0.80 19.56 -14.28
C LYS A 4 0.72 19.58 -14.37
N LEU A 5 1.37 18.55 -13.82
CA LEU A 5 2.78 18.32 -14.12
C LEU A 5 2.94 17.81 -15.56
N SER A 6 4.11 18.07 -16.13
CA SER A 6 4.47 17.48 -17.42
C SER A 6 4.90 16.04 -17.21
N ARG A 7 4.48 15.15 -18.13
CA ARG A 7 4.93 13.76 -18.10
C ARG A 7 6.44 13.66 -18.35
N PRO A 8 7.11 12.63 -17.80
CA PRO A 8 8.52 12.38 -18.06
C PRO A 8 8.76 12.12 -19.56
N SER A 9 9.91 12.56 -20.07
CA SER A 9 10.31 12.21 -21.44
C SER A 9 10.39 10.69 -21.59
N PRO A 10 9.96 10.11 -22.74
CA PRO A 10 10.15 8.69 -23.04
C PRO A 10 11.61 8.22 -22.90
N ASP A 11 12.58 9.12 -23.09
CA ASP A 11 14.00 8.81 -22.95
C ASP A 11 14.44 8.59 -21.48
N PHE A 12 13.65 9.04 -20.50
CA PHE A 12 13.94 8.80 -19.08
C PHE A 12 14.07 7.31 -18.76
N LEU A 13 13.20 6.48 -19.34
CA LEU A 13 13.26 5.03 -19.13
C LEU A 13 14.53 4.40 -19.71
N LYS A 14 15.10 4.95 -20.79
CA LYS A 14 16.37 4.48 -21.35
C LYS A 14 17.52 4.73 -20.38
N GLY A 15 17.52 5.89 -19.71
CA GLY A 15 18.52 6.24 -18.70
C GLY A 15 18.44 5.42 -17.41
N LEU A 16 17.28 4.82 -17.12
CA LEU A 16 17.06 4.03 -15.91
C LEU A 16 18.05 2.86 -15.78
N LYS A 17 18.38 2.20 -16.90
CA LYS A 17 19.36 1.10 -16.94
C LYS A 17 20.80 1.56 -16.68
N SER A 18 21.09 2.84 -16.92
CA SER A 18 22.39 3.43 -16.61
C SER A 18 22.47 3.88 -15.15
N ILE A 19 21.37 4.40 -14.60
CA ILE A 19 21.29 4.83 -13.19
C ILE A 19 21.45 3.63 -12.26
N LEU A 20 20.67 2.59 -12.50
CA LEU A 20 20.80 1.33 -11.77
C LEU A 20 21.69 0.44 -12.61
N GLN A 21 22.93 0.21 -12.18
CA GLN A 21 23.87 -0.72 -12.82
C GLN A 21 23.23 -2.12 -12.86
N GLY A 22 22.35 -2.40 -13.83
CA GLY A 22 21.44 -3.55 -13.79
C GLY A 22 22.16 -4.90 -13.76
N ASP A 23 23.42 -4.91 -14.18
CA ASP A 23 24.30 -6.07 -14.11
C ASP A 23 25.00 -6.28 -12.77
N HIS A 24 24.83 -5.35 -11.82
CA HIS A 24 25.41 -5.44 -10.48
C HIS A 24 24.87 -6.70 -9.77
N PRO A 25 25.75 -7.60 -9.26
CA PRO A 25 25.35 -8.86 -8.65
C PRO A 25 24.31 -8.69 -7.54
N SER A 26 24.48 -7.69 -6.66
CA SER A 26 23.52 -7.41 -5.58
C SER A 26 22.12 -7.00 -6.06
N LEU A 27 21.98 -6.29 -7.18
CA LEU A 27 20.67 -5.92 -7.72
C LEU A 27 19.98 -7.13 -8.35
N LYS A 28 20.74 -7.99 -9.04
CA LYS A 28 20.24 -9.29 -9.55
C LYS A 28 19.79 -10.20 -8.41
N GLN A 29 20.57 -10.27 -7.33
CA GLN A 29 20.19 -11.03 -6.14
C GLN A 29 18.94 -10.45 -5.48
N LEU A 30 18.84 -9.13 -5.33
CA LEU A 30 17.64 -8.48 -4.79
C LEU A 30 16.40 -8.80 -5.62
N GLU A 31 16.50 -8.80 -6.95
CA GLU A 31 15.39 -9.20 -7.81
C GLU A 31 14.98 -10.66 -7.59
N GLN A 32 15.93 -11.58 -7.49
CA GLN A 32 15.66 -12.98 -7.17
C GLN A 32 14.99 -13.13 -5.80
N ASP A 33 15.49 -12.42 -4.78
CA ASP A 33 14.95 -12.45 -3.43
C ASP A 33 13.51 -11.92 -3.39
N ILE A 34 13.20 -10.84 -4.12
CA ILE A 34 11.83 -10.31 -4.25
C ILE A 34 10.92 -11.33 -4.95
N ASN A 35 11.39 -12.02 -5.97
CA ASN A 35 10.63 -13.08 -6.64
C ASN A 35 10.36 -14.27 -5.73
N ILE A 36 11.38 -14.74 -4.99
CA ILE A 36 11.24 -15.80 -3.99
C ILE A 36 10.26 -15.37 -2.90
N PHE A 37 10.38 -14.13 -2.42
CA PHE A 37 9.45 -13.56 -1.45
C PHE A 37 8.02 -13.59 -1.98
N TYR A 38 7.79 -13.11 -3.20
CA TYR A 38 6.47 -13.15 -3.86
C TYR A 38 5.90 -14.57 -3.88
N MET A 39 6.67 -15.55 -4.38
CA MET A 39 6.24 -16.95 -4.44
C MET A 39 5.90 -17.50 -3.04
N ASN A 40 6.69 -17.14 -2.02
CA ASN A 40 6.46 -17.53 -0.64
C ASN A 40 5.24 -16.85 0.00
N GLN A 41 4.77 -15.71 -0.52
CA GLN A 41 3.58 -15.03 0.00
C GLN A 41 2.28 -15.44 -0.69
N ARG A 42 2.32 -16.09 -1.86
CA ARG A 42 1.12 -16.52 -2.59
C ARG A 42 0.30 -17.54 -1.79
N GLN A 43 -1.02 -17.45 -1.93
CA GLN A 43 -1.92 -18.49 -1.47
C GLN A 43 -1.74 -19.76 -2.30
N SER A 44 -1.70 -20.91 -1.63
CA SER A 44 -1.74 -22.22 -2.31
C SER A 44 -3.14 -22.49 -2.85
N GLN A 45 -3.28 -23.49 -3.74
CA GLN A 45 -4.59 -23.88 -4.24
C GLN A 45 -5.55 -24.28 -3.10
N SER A 46 -5.05 -24.99 -2.08
CA SER A 46 -5.84 -25.38 -0.91
C SER A 46 -6.41 -24.14 -0.18
N MET A 47 -5.58 -23.11 0.04
CA MET A 47 -6.02 -21.87 0.69
C MET A 47 -7.06 -21.10 -0.13
N LEU A 48 -6.99 -21.18 -1.47
CA LEU A 48 -7.97 -20.59 -2.37
C LEU A 48 -9.31 -21.33 -2.31
N GLU A 49 -9.30 -22.67 -2.32
CA GLU A 49 -10.51 -23.48 -2.22
C GLU A 49 -11.18 -23.35 -0.84
N GLU A 50 -10.40 -23.32 0.24
CA GLU A 50 -10.87 -23.04 1.60
C GLU A 50 -11.64 -21.71 1.66
N ARG A 51 -11.06 -20.64 1.11
CA ARG A 51 -11.72 -19.32 1.07
C ARG A 51 -12.96 -19.29 0.20
N LYS A 52 -12.97 -20.01 -0.93
CA LYS A 52 -14.19 -20.17 -1.76
C LYS A 52 -15.29 -20.87 -0.98
N LEU A 53 -14.95 -21.90 -0.21
CA LEU A 53 -15.89 -22.58 0.68
C LEU A 53 -16.47 -21.59 1.70
N TYR A 54 -15.65 -20.77 2.33
CA TYR A 54 -16.13 -19.77 3.31
C TYR A 54 -17.08 -18.75 2.69
N VAL A 55 -16.77 -18.25 1.50
CA VAL A 55 -17.69 -17.38 0.75
C VAL A 55 -19.03 -18.11 0.48
N ALA A 56 -18.99 -19.39 0.11
CA ALA A 56 -20.20 -20.18 -0.12
C ALA A 56 -21.03 -20.39 1.16
N LEU A 57 -20.37 -20.65 2.30
CA LEU A 57 -21.01 -20.76 3.61
C LEU A 57 -21.68 -19.44 4.02
N VAL A 58 -20.99 -18.30 3.89
CA VAL A 58 -21.57 -16.98 4.17
C VAL A 58 -22.76 -16.71 3.23
N ARG A 59 -22.69 -17.06 1.94
CA ARG A 59 -23.86 -16.95 1.03
C ARG A 59 -25.03 -17.81 1.49
N LYS A 60 -24.78 -19.04 1.94
CA LYS A 60 -25.82 -19.94 2.46
C LYS A 60 -26.43 -19.36 3.74
N TYR A 61 -25.60 -18.88 4.65
CA TYR A 61 -26.01 -18.23 5.88
C TYR A 61 -26.89 -16.99 5.65
N LEU A 62 -26.53 -16.13 4.70
CA LEU A 62 -27.33 -14.94 4.35
C LEU A 62 -28.70 -15.29 3.74
N LYS A 63 -28.91 -16.53 3.29
CA LYS A 63 -30.22 -17.03 2.82
C LYS A 63 -31.03 -17.71 3.93
N SER A 64 -30.50 -17.80 5.15
CA SER A 64 -31.21 -18.40 6.29
C SER A 64 -32.49 -17.63 6.62
N GLU A 65 -33.45 -18.35 7.19
CA GLU A 65 -34.75 -17.79 7.54
C GLU A 65 -34.61 -16.71 8.62
N GLY A 66 -33.70 -16.92 9.60
CA GLY A 66 -33.40 -15.96 10.66
C GLY A 66 -32.99 -14.57 10.14
N VAL A 67 -32.02 -14.51 9.25
CA VAL A 67 -31.54 -13.24 8.65
C VAL A 67 -32.60 -12.65 7.72
N THR A 68 -33.17 -13.48 6.83
CA THR A 68 -34.10 -12.99 5.80
C THR A 68 -35.41 -12.45 6.38
N LYS A 69 -36.00 -13.10 7.41
CA LYS A 69 -37.20 -12.59 8.10
C LYS A 69 -36.94 -11.26 8.80
N GLN A 70 -35.81 -11.13 9.51
CA GLN A 70 -35.45 -9.89 10.22
C GLN A 70 -35.29 -8.70 9.27
N LEU A 71 -34.78 -8.93 8.06
CA LEU A 71 -34.61 -7.87 7.07
C LEU A 71 -35.91 -7.58 6.30
N ALA A 72 -36.69 -8.63 5.98
CA ALA A 72 -37.96 -8.48 5.30
C ALA A 72 -38.95 -7.62 6.11
N SER A 73 -38.97 -7.74 7.44
CA SER A 73 -39.79 -6.88 8.31
C SER A 73 -39.39 -5.40 8.28
N GLN A 74 -38.19 -5.08 7.78
CA GLN A 74 -37.70 -3.71 7.55
C GLN A 74 -37.86 -3.26 6.09
N GLY A 75 -38.53 -4.06 5.24
CA GLY A 75 -38.66 -3.80 3.81
C GLY A 75 -37.35 -3.98 3.03
N ILE A 76 -36.38 -4.71 3.60
CA ILE A 76 -35.06 -4.95 2.99
C ILE A 76 -35.02 -6.37 2.40
N LYS A 77 -34.60 -6.47 1.15
CA LYS A 77 -34.36 -7.74 0.46
C LYS A 77 -32.88 -7.87 0.09
N LEU A 78 -32.26 -8.97 0.53
CA LEU A 78 -30.90 -9.32 0.10
C LEU A 78 -30.91 -9.76 -1.36
N ARG A 79 -29.98 -9.21 -2.15
CA ARG A 79 -29.76 -9.59 -3.55
C ARG A 79 -28.62 -10.57 -3.72
N GLY A 80 -27.56 -10.41 -2.92
CA GLY A 80 -26.39 -11.28 -3.03
C GLY A 80 -25.24 -10.88 -2.13
N LEU A 81 -24.11 -11.57 -2.33
CA LEU A 81 -22.85 -11.33 -1.64
C LEU A 81 -21.78 -11.06 -2.71
N SER A 82 -21.20 -9.87 -2.66
CA SER A 82 -20.06 -9.51 -3.49
C SER A 82 -18.77 -9.78 -2.73
N VAL A 83 -17.78 -10.32 -3.42
CA VAL A 83 -16.43 -10.50 -2.88
C VAL A 83 -15.56 -9.37 -3.43
N PHE A 84 -14.78 -8.72 -2.59
CA PHE A 84 -13.86 -7.65 -2.99
C PHE A 84 -12.53 -7.80 -2.29
N GLY A 85 -11.70 -6.75 -2.35
CA GLY A 85 -10.41 -6.74 -1.67
C GLY A 85 -9.38 -7.58 -2.42
N SER A 86 -8.43 -8.14 -1.68
CA SER A 86 -7.30 -8.83 -2.27
C SER A 86 -7.61 -10.26 -2.75
N PHE A 87 -8.47 -10.99 -2.07
CA PHE A 87 -8.81 -12.39 -2.40
C PHE A 87 -9.32 -12.62 -3.84
N PRO A 88 -10.26 -11.82 -4.38
CA PRO A 88 -10.73 -12.01 -5.74
C PRO A 88 -9.73 -11.49 -6.78
N THR A 89 -8.63 -10.87 -6.33
CA THR A 89 -7.53 -10.43 -7.18
C THR A 89 -6.37 -11.41 -7.17
N HIS A 90 -5.43 -11.26 -8.11
CA HIS A 90 -4.16 -11.97 -8.09
C HIS A 90 -3.17 -11.44 -7.02
N CYS A 91 -3.62 -10.62 -6.08
CA CYS A 91 -2.79 -9.91 -5.09
C CYS A 91 -3.00 -10.40 -3.64
N ALA A 92 -3.68 -11.51 -3.42
CA ALA A 92 -3.91 -12.09 -2.09
C ALA A 92 -2.65 -12.80 -1.56
N SER A 93 -2.22 -12.42 -0.36
CA SER A 93 -1.20 -13.13 0.40
C SER A 93 -1.79 -14.24 1.27
N LYS A 94 -0.94 -15.12 1.81
CA LYS A 94 -1.33 -16.21 2.75
C LYS A 94 -2.18 -15.74 3.93
N ASP A 95 -1.88 -14.57 4.47
CA ASP A 95 -2.55 -13.90 5.60
C ASP A 95 -3.61 -12.89 5.18
N SER A 96 -3.97 -12.82 3.88
CA SER A 96 -5.05 -11.94 3.44
C SER A 96 -6.40 -12.42 3.98
N ASP A 97 -7.17 -11.43 4.43
CA ASP A 97 -8.55 -11.53 4.88
C ASP A 97 -9.53 -11.77 3.71
N LEU A 98 -10.77 -12.08 4.08
CA LEU A 98 -11.91 -12.13 3.18
C LEU A 98 -12.78 -10.89 3.34
N ASP A 99 -12.68 -10.00 2.36
CA ASP A 99 -13.52 -8.82 2.24
C ASP A 99 -14.84 -9.13 1.51
N LEU A 100 -15.96 -9.02 2.22
CA LEU A 100 -17.29 -9.38 1.75
C LEU A 100 -18.26 -8.20 1.85
N CYS A 101 -19.14 -8.05 0.86
CA CYS A 101 -20.15 -7.00 0.82
C CYS A 101 -21.55 -7.58 0.58
N VAL A 102 -22.43 -7.46 1.56
CA VAL A 102 -23.83 -7.81 1.43
C VAL A 102 -24.52 -6.76 0.56
N CYS A 103 -25.06 -7.20 -0.57
CA CYS A 103 -25.77 -6.35 -1.52
C CYS A 103 -27.27 -6.51 -1.30
N ALA A 104 -27.97 -5.41 -1.03
CA ALA A 104 -29.40 -5.42 -0.74
C ALA A 104 -30.17 -4.41 -1.59
N THR A 105 -31.48 -4.48 -1.47
CA THR A 105 -32.47 -3.51 -1.97
C THR A 105 -33.40 -3.16 -0.83
N ALA A 106 -33.86 -1.91 -0.80
CA ALA A 106 -34.86 -1.43 0.13
C ALA A 106 -36.14 -1.07 -0.62
N THR A 107 -37.28 -1.41 -0.04
CA THR A 107 -38.59 -0.96 -0.50
C THR A 107 -39.06 0.23 0.34
N GLY A 108 -39.77 1.16 -0.30
CA GLY A 108 -40.29 2.37 0.34
C GLY A 108 -39.41 3.62 0.14
N ASN A 109 -39.96 4.76 0.53
CA ASN A 109 -39.38 6.08 0.23
C ASN A 109 -38.30 6.54 1.23
N LYS A 110 -38.14 5.84 2.36
CA LYS A 110 -37.11 6.20 3.36
C LYS A 110 -35.76 5.63 2.96
N LYS A 111 -34.74 6.49 2.94
CA LYS A 111 -33.35 6.10 2.70
C LYS A 111 -32.88 5.17 3.82
N GLN A 112 -32.79 3.87 3.52
CA GLN A 112 -32.27 2.86 4.44
C GLN A 112 -30.75 3.02 4.59
N LEU A 113 -30.25 2.75 5.81
CA LEU A 113 -28.82 2.77 6.10
C LEU A 113 -28.26 1.34 6.08
N PRO A 114 -27.10 1.08 5.43
CA PRO A 114 -26.52 -0.25 5.38
C PRO A 114 -26.24 -0.88 6.76
N VAL A 115 -26.05 -0.05 7.79
CA VAL A 115 -25.84 -0.51 9.17
C VAL A 115 -27.00 -1.37 9.71
N ILE A 116 -28.24 -1.18 9.23
CA ILE A 116 -29.40 -1.97 9.65
C ILE A 116 -29.24 -3.43 9.21
N ILE A 117 -28.68 -3.66 8.02
CA ILE A 117 -28.37 -5.00 7.52
C ILE A 117 -27.35 -5.67 8.44
N LEU A 118 -26.29 -4.94 8.78
CA LEU A 118 -25.23 -5.44 9.64
C LEU A 118 -25.72 -5.68 11.08
N GLN A 119 -26.62 -4.86 11.61
CA GLN A 119 -27.22 -5.09 12.93
C GLN A 119 -28.02 -6.41 12.98
N ALA A 120 -28.81 -6.68 11.95
CA ALA A 120 -29.57 -7.93 11.87
C ALA A 120 -28.64 -9.15 11.79
N ILE A 121 -27.63 -9.07 10.92
CA ILE A 121 -26.63 -10.13 10.74
C ILE A 121 -25.84 -10.36 12.03
N PHE A 122 -25.34 -9.29 12.66
CA PHE A 122 -24.56 -9.40 13.90
C PHE A 122 -25.35 -10.05 15.02
N ARG A 123 -26.61 -9.62 15.23
CA ARG A 123 -27.50 -10.23 16.22
C ARG A 123 -27.74 -11.70 15.92
N ASP A 124 -28.01 -12.05 14.67
CA ASP A 124 -28.25 -13.44 14.29
C ASP A 124 -26.99 -14.31 14.48
N MET A 125 -25.80 -13.86 14.06
CA MET A 125 -24.55 -14.58 14.30
C MET A 125 -24.24 -14.81 15.78
N MET A 126 -24.59 -13.84 16.64
CA MET A 126 -24.33 -13.93 18.10
C MET A 126 -25.29 -14.88 18.81
N TYR A 127 -26.55 -14.99 18.38
CA TYR A 127 -27.61 -15.62 19.18
C TYR A 127 -28.37 -16.75 18.48
N SER A 128 -28.24 -16.91 17.15
CA SER A 128 -28.94 -17.92 16.38
C SER A 128 -28.15 -19.22 16.28
N LYS A 129 -28.61 -20.27 16.97
CA LYS A 129 -28.04 -21.62 16.81
C LYS A 129 -28.22 -22.15 15.39
N GLU A 130 -29.34 -21.86 14.75
CA GLU A 130 -29.59 -22.24 13.35
C GLU A 130 -28.56 -21.59 12.42
N GLY A 131 -28.34 -20.28 12.59
CA GLY A 131 -27.34 -19.52 11.82
C GLY A 131 -25.92 -20.09 12.00
N GLN A 132 -25.55 -20.42 13.24
CA GLN A 132 -24.25 -21.03 13.56
C GLN A 132 -24.09 -22.43 12.96
N ASN A 133 -25.13 -23.26 12.99
CA ASN A 133 -25.12 -24.61 12.44
C ASN A 133 -24.87 -24.65 10.92
N ILE A 134 -25.15 -23.57 10.19
CA ILE A 134 -24.89 -23.49 8.74
C ILE A 134 -23.40 -23.63 8.41
N PHE A 135 -22.52 -23.20 9.32
CA PHE A 135 -21.07 -23.29 9.13
C PHE A 135 -20.51 -24.70 9.42
N GLY A 136 -21.29 -25.58 10.04
CA GLY A 136 -20.91 -26.96 10.33
C GLY A 136 -19.66 -27.04 11.20
N GLU A 137 -18.66 -27.79 10.73
CA GLU A 137 -17.36 -27.94 11.39
C GLU A 137 -16.46 -26.69 11.28
N ASN A 138 -16.85 -25.70 10.47
CA ASN A 138 -16.08 -24.47 10.30
C ASN A 138 -16.39 -23.51 11.44
N VAL A 139 -15.44 -23.35 12.36
CA VAL A 139 -15.60 -22.58 13.58
C VAL A 139 -15.67 -21.10 13.26
N VAL A 140 -16.81 -20.48 13.55
CA VAL A 140 -16.98 -19.03 13.53
C VAL A 140 -16.61 -18.46 14.89
N SER A 141 -15.63 -17.56 14.94
CA SER A 141 -15.13 -16.98 16.18
C SER A 141 -14.81 -15.49 16.05
N GLY A 142 -14.57 -14.83 17.19
CA GLY A 142 -14.12 -13.43 17.23
C GLY A 142 -15.09 -12.43 16.61
N ILE A 143 -16.40 -12.69 16.69
CA ILE A 143 -17.42 -11.83 16.10
C ILE A 143 -17.44 -10.48 16.82
N SER A 144 -17.29 -9.40 16.07
CA SER A 144 -17.32 -8.03 16.58
C SER A 144 -17.98 -7.09 15.57
N PHE A 145 -18.63 -6.04 16.06
CA PHE A 145 -19.29 -5.06 15.21
C PHE A 145 -18.65 -3.68 15.36
N VAL A 146 -17.93 -3.26 14.33
CA VAL A 146 -17.31 -1.93 14.25
C VAL A 146 -18.33 -0.95 13.66
N GLN A 147 -19.18 -0.40 14.51
CA GLN A 147 -20.26 0.51 14.10
C GLN A 147 -19.80 1.95 13.84
N THR A 148 -18.76 2.40 14.56
CA THR A 148 -18.30 3.79 14.57
C THR A 148 -17.39 4.16 13.39
N ALA A 149 -16.93 3.15 12.63
CA ALA A 149 -16.13 3.39 11.44
C ALA A 149 -16.97 4.07 10.34
N LYS A 150 -16.30 4.86 9.48
CA LYS A 150 -16.94 5.51 8.31
C LYS A 150 -17.66 4.53 7.38
N VAL A 151 -17.21 3.27 7.34
CA VAL A 151 -17.93 2.16 6.74
C VAL A 151 -18.10 1.12 7.86
N PRO A 152 -19.32 0.97 8.41
CA PRO A 152 -19.56 -0.06 9.41
C PRO A 152 -19.29 -1.45 8.84
N ILE A 153 -18.66 -2.30 9.65
CA ILE A 153 -18.33 -3.68 9.29
C ILE A 153 -18.53 -4.61 10.47
N ILE A 154 -18.87 -5.87 10.18
CA ILE A 154 -18.76 -6.97 11.13
C ILE A 154 -17.44 -7.67 10.84
N ARG A 155 -16.61 -7.86 11.86
CA ARG A 155 -15.41 -8.69 11.76
C ARG A 155 -15.65 -10.01 12.47
N PHE A 156 -15.20 -11.09 11.87
CA PHE A 156 -15.19 -12.41 12.48
C PHE A 156 -14.12 -13.27 11.83
N LYS A 157 -13.96 -14.50 12.29
CA LYS A 157 -13.07 -15.48 11.68
C LYS A 157 -13.82 -16.75 11.34
N ILE A 158 -13.40 -17.44 10.29
CA ILE A 158 -13.79 -18.82 9.99
C ILE A 158 -12.50 -19.64 9.97
N ASN A 159 -12.35 -20.59 10.91
CA ASN A 159 -11.10 -21.35 11.13
C ASN A 159 -9.85 -20.45 11.08
N ASP A 160 -9.85 -19.40 11.89
CA ASP A 160 -8.80 -18.38 11.98
C ASP A 160 -8.57 -17.48 10.75
N VAL A 161 -9.24 -17.71 9.62
CA VAL A 161 -9.21 -16.79 8.48
C VAL A 161 -10.10 -15.57 8.78
N PRO A 162 -9.54 -14.34 8.83
CA PRO A 162 -10.34 -13.14 9.09
C PRO A 162 -11.31 -12.84 7.96
N VAL A 163 -12.50 -12.39 8.33
CA VAL A 163 -13.58 -11.99 7.43
C VAL A 163 -14.11 -10.62 7.86
N ASP A 164 -14.08 -9.66 6.94
CA ASP A 164 -14.64 -8.33 7.10
C ASP A 164 -15.91 -8.24 6.23
N LEU A 165 -17.08 -8.14 6.87
CA LEU A 165 -18.39 -8.09 6.22
C LEU A 165 -18.97 -6.67 6.30
N SER A 166 -19.16 -6.07 5.13
CA SER A 166 -19.83 -4.78 4.93
C SER A 166 -21.20 -4.96 4.27
N ALA A 167 -21.97 -3.89 4.15
CA ALA A 167 -23.25 -3.90 3.43
C ALA A 167 -23.43 -2.68 2.54
N THR A 168 -24.22 -2.82 1.48
CA THR A 168 -24.54 -1.73 0.55
C THR A 168 -25.92 -1.91 -0.08
N PHE A 169 -26.54 -0.77 -0.44
CA PHE A 169 -27.71 -0.69 -1.31
C PHE A 169 -27.34 -0.30 -2.76
N ASP A 170 -26.06 -0.09 -3.05
CA ASP A 170 -25.57 0.23 -4.40
C ASP A 170 -25.74 -0.99 -5.32
N ASP A 171 -26.15 -0.76 -6.57
CA ASP A 171 -26.25 -1.81 -7.59
C ASP A 171 -24.89 -2.36 -7.97
N ASN A 172 -23.86 -1.53 -7.95
CA ASN A 172 -22.50 -1.90 -8.32
C ASN A 172 -21.54 -1.54 -7.18
N PRO A 173 -21.24 -2.48 -6.27
CA PRO A 173 -20.29 -2.26 -5.19
C PRO A 173 -18.95 -1.77 -5.76
N ARG A 174 -18.63 -0.50 -5.50
CA ARG A 174 -17.43 0.17 -6.04
C ARG A 174 -16.14 -0.58 -5.71
N THR A 175 -16.10 -1.27 -4.58
CA THR A 175 -14.97 -2.09 -4.14
C THR A 175 -14.74 -3.32 -5.04
N SER A 176 -15.80 -3.97 -5.52
CA SER A 176 -15.67 -5.09 -6.45
C SER A 176 -15.24 -4.63 -7.83
N LEU A 177 -15.71 -3.46 -8.26
CA LEU A 177 -15.25 -2.82 -9.49
C LEU A 177 -13.74 -2.48 -9.41
N ALA A 178 -13.29 -1.90 -8.29
CA ALA A 178 -11.88 -1.66 -8.05
C ALA A 178 -11.04 -2.96 -8.10
N ALA A 179 -11.56 -4.07 -7.57
CA ALA A 179 -10.87 -5.36 -7.65
C ALA A 179 -10.76 -5.89 -9.09
N LYS A 180 -11.82 -5.77 -9.93
CA LYS A 180 -11.74 -6.13 -11.36
C LYS A 180 -10.73 -5.25 -12.11
N TYR A 181 -10.69 -3.96 -11.79
CA TYR A 181 -9.71 -3.02 -12.35
C TYR A 181 -8.27 -3.42 -12.01
N ILE A 182 -8.00 -3.81 -10.77
CA ILE A 182 -6.69 -4.33 -10.35
C ILE A 182 -6.35 -5.64 -11.08
N ASN A 183 -7.32 -6.55 -11.27
CA ASN A 183 -7.10 -7.80 -12.01
C ASN A 183 -6.65 -7.57 -13.45
N ALA A 184 -7.13 -6.50 -14.08
CA ALA A 184 -6.71 -6.15 -15.43
C ALA A 184 -5.21 -5.81 -15.48
N TYR A 185 -4.70 -5.00 -14.55
CA TYR A 185 -3.26 -4.73 -14.46
C TYR A 185 -2.44 -5.97 -14.10
N CYS A 186 -2.98 -6.85 -13.25
CA CYS A 186 -2.35 -8.13 -12.93
C CYS A 186 -2.22 -9.08 -14.13
N GLN A 187 -3.05 -8.94 -15.17
CA GLN A 187 -2.92 -9.70 -16.41
C GLN A 187 -1.90 -9.11 -17.37
N LEU A 188 -1.82 -7.78 -17.42
CA LEU A 188 -0.91 -7.08 -18.32
C LEU A 188 0.55 -7.39 -17.98
N ASP A 189 0.90 -7.37 -16.69
CA ASP A 189 2.30 -7.38 -16.26
C ASP A 189 2.52 -8.22 -15.00
N ASP A 190 3.38 -9.24 -15.09
CA ASP A 190 3.74 -10.09 -13.95
C ASP A 190 4.53 -9.33 -12.88
N ARG A 191 5.34 -8.35 -13.29
CA ARG A 191 6.15 -7.51 -12.40
C ARG A 191 5.24 -6.67 -11.49
N PHE A 192 4.08 -6.25 -12.00
CA PHE A 192 3.07 -5.54 -11.20
C PHE A 192 2.58 -6.40 -10.02
N LYS A 193 2.23 -7.68 -10.24
CA LYS A 193 1.79 -8.58 -9.17
C LYS A 193 2.86 -8.79 -8.10
N ILE A 194 4.11 -8.95 -8.54
CA ILE A 194 5.27 -9.12 -7.66
C ILE A 194 5.43 -7.88 -6.78
N LEU A 195 5.42 -6.69 -7.37
CA LEU A 195 5.56 -5.42 -6.65
C LEU A 195 4.39 -5.14 -5.72
N VAL A 196 3.15 -5.42 -6.13
CA VAL A 196 1.98 -5.28 -5.24
C VAL A 196 2.17 -6.15 -4.00
N MET A 197 2.54 -7.42 -4.16
CA MET A 197 2.75 -8.32 -3.03
C MET A 197 3.88 -7.82 -2.11
N PHE A 198 4.99 -7.42 -2.71
CA PHE A 198 6.14 -6.90 -2.00
C PHE A 198 5.81 -5.63 -1.20
N LEU A 199 5.30 -4.59 -1.86
CA LEU A 199 4.97 -3.30 -1.24
C LEU A 199 3.91 -3.44 -0.15
N LYS A 200 2.85 -4.24 -0.38
CA LYS A 200 1.80 -4.50 0.63
C LYS A 200 2.36 -5.07 1.92
N LYS A 201 3.36 -5.96 1.81
CA LYS A 201 3.97 -6.61 2.97
C LYS A 201 5.04 -5.76 3.61
N TRP A 202 5.85 -5.10 2.80
CA TRP A 202 6.94 -4.26 3.25
C TRP A 202 6.41 -3.02 3.99
N MET A 203 5.33 -2.40 3.50
CA MET A 203 4.71 -1.22 4.10
C MET A 203 3.47 -1.56 4.95
N LYS A 204 3.32 -2.82 5.40
CA LYS A 204 2.19 -3.19 6.26
C LYS A 204 2.29 -2.43 7.58
N SER A 205 1.27 -1.64 7.90
CA SER A 205 1.11 -1.00 9.20
C SER A 205 -0.34 -1.04 9.62
N GLU A 206 -0.59 -1.37 10.88
CA GLU A 206 -1.93 -1.31 11.45
C GLU A 206 -2.25 0.10 11.92
N GLY A 207 -3.52 0.47 11.81
CA GLY A 207 -4.02 1.71 12.37
C GLY A 207 -4.09 1.60 13.89
N ARG A 208 -4.02 2.73 14.59
CA ARG A 208 -4.33 2.73 16.02
C ARG A 208 -5.81 2.46 16.24
N ALA A 209 -6.16 1.90 17.40
CA ALA A 209 -7.54 1.59 17.74
C ALA A 209 -8.40 2.87 17.78
N GLU A 210 -7.81 4.01 18.16
CA GLU A 210 -8.55 5.25 18.41
C GLU A 210 -8.86 6.04 17.12
N ASP A 211 -7.99 6.00 16.12
CA ASP A 211 -8.12 6.88 14.93
C ASP A 211 -8.00 6.15 13.57
N HIS A 212 -7.67 4.85 13.57
CA HIS A 212 -7.45 4.03 12.37
C HIS A 212 -6.36 4.55 11.41
N LEU A 213 -5.63 5.61 11.77
CA LEU A 213 -4.58 6.18 10.94
C LEU A 213 -3.33 5.32 11.04
N ARG A 214 -2.78 4.99 9.88
CA ARG A 214 -1.65 4.09 9.67
C ARG A 214 -0.38 4.88 9.39
N ILE A 215 0.78 4.33 9.72
CA ILE A 215 2.08 4.93 9.38
C ILE A 215 2.22 5.03 7.87
N TYR A 216 1.88 3.94 7.17
CA TYR A 216 1.89 3.87 5.72
C TYR A 216 0.46 3.82 5.16
N PRO A 217 0.23 4.21 3.89
CA PRO A 217 -1.06 4.06 3.26
C PRO A 217 -1.59 2.63 3.32
N ASN A 218 -2.91 2.46 3.31
CA ASN A 218 -3.50 1.13 3.21
C ASN A 218 -3.11 0.42 1.90
N SER A 219 -3.24 -0.90 1.87
CA SER A 219 -2.85 -1.74 0.73
C SER A 219 -3.47 -1.28 -0.59
N TYR A 220 -4.74 -0.86 -0.58
CA TYR A 220 -5.42 -0.35 -1.77
C TYR A 220 -4.79 0.95 -2.28
N SER A 221 -4.42 1.86 -1.39
CA SER A 221 -3.75 3.12 -1.75
C SER A 221 -2.37 2.87 -2.35
N ILE A 222 -1.60 1.93 -1.78
CA ILE A 222 -0.30 1.52 -2.33
C ILE A 222 -0.45 0.93 -3.73
N ILE A 223 -1.47 0.09 -3.96
CA ILE A 223 -1.76 -0.45 -5.30
C ILE A 223 -2.09 0.67 -6.29
N LEU A 224 -2.92 1.64 -5.90
CA LEU A 224 -3.26 2.76 -6.78
C LEU A 224 -2.05 3.64 -7.10
N LEU A 225 -1.20 3.92 -6.11
CA LEU A 225 0.05 4.65 -6.34
C LEU A 225 0.99 3.89 -7.28
N LEU A 226 1.06 2.56 -7.16
CA LEU A 226 1.85 1.73 -8.09
C LEU A 226 1.27 1.75 -9.50
N ILE A 227 -0.05 1.62 -9.67
CA ILE A 227 -0.70 1.76 -10.98
C ILE A 227 -0.40 3.14 -11.55
N HIS A 228 -0.58 4.20 -10.75
CA HIS A 228 -0.40 5.58 -11.19
C HIS A 228 1.02 5.85 -11.67
N VAL A 229 2.05 5.46 -10.90
CA VAL A 229 3.43 5.70 -11.32
C VAL A 229 3.75 4.94 -12.62
N LEU A 230 3.29 3.70 -12.76
CA LEU A 230 3.51 2.94 -13.98
C LEU A 230 2.73 3.50 -15.18
N GLN A 231 1.56 4.12 -14.97
CA GLN A 231 0.86 4.88 -16.02
C GLN A 231 1.57 6.18 -16.38
N TRP A 232 2.12 6.86 -15.38
CA TRP A 232 2.80 8.14 -15.53
C TRP A 232 4.04 8.01 -16.42
N TYR A 233 4.80 6.93 -16.24
CA TYR A 233 5.95 6.57 -17.07
C TYR A 233 5.60 5.77 -18.34
N ASP A 234 4.31 5.66 -18.70
CA ASP A 234 3.84 4.91 -19.88
C ASP A 234 4.33 3.43 -19.92
N ILE A 235 4.44 2.81 -18.74
CA ILE A 235 4.72 1.38 -18.60
C ILE A 235 3.42 0.61 -18.65
N LEU A 236 2.40 1.04 -17.91
CA LEU A 236 1.03 0.52 -17.95
C LEU A 236 0.10 1.50 -18.68
N PRO A 237 -0.89 1.02 -19.46
CA PRO A 237 -1.89 1.90 -20.06
C PRO A 237 -2.85 2.46 -19.00
N ASN A 238 -3.47 3.61 -19.26
CA ASN A 238 -4.64 4.01 -18.49
C ASN A 238 -5.88 3.23 -18.95
N LEU A 239 -6.22 2.14 -18.26
CA LEU A 239 -7.34 1.28 -18.62
C LEU A 239 -8.71 1.96 -18.52
N HIS A 240 -8.85 2.99 -17.68
CA HIS A 240 -10.11 3.75 -17.61
C HIS A 240 -10.37 4.53 -18.91
N GLN A 241 -9.30 4.98 -19.57
CA GLN A 241 -9.38 5.65 -20.88
C GLN A 241 -9.41 4.65 -22.05
N THR A 242 -8.53 3.65 -22.04
CA THR A 242 -8.36 2.75 -23.19
C THR A 242 -9.39 1.63 -23.28
N HIS A 243 -10.03 1.27 -22.15
CA HIS A 243 -11.03 0.20 -22.05
C HIS A 243 -12.25 0.69 -21.27
N SER A 244 -12.77 1.85 -21.69
CA SER A 244 -13.91 2.50 -21.02
C SER A 244 -15.18 1.64 -21.03
N ASP A 245 -15.37 0.81 -22.06
CA ASP A 245 -16.40 -0.22 -22.14
C ASP A 245 -16.31 -1.22 -20.98
N LEU A 246 -15.09 -1.62 -20.61
CA LEU A 246 -14.84 -2.56 -19.53
C LEU A 246 -14.77 -1.93 -18.16
N PHE A 247 -14.44 -0.65 -18.01
CA PHE A 247 -14.11 -0.02 -16.71
C PHE A 247 -14.90 1.26 -16.38
N HIS A 248 -15.84 1.71 -17.20
CA HIS A 248 -16.79 2.75 -16.77
C HIS A 248 -17.90 2.17 -15.89
N ARG A 249 -18.19 2.85 -14.77
CA ARG A 249 -19.16 2.38 -13.76
C ARG A 249 -20.54 2.01 -14.32
N GLY A 250 -20.99 2.69 -15.36
CA GLY A 250 -22.29 2.45 -15.99
C GLY A 250 -22.42 1.09 -16.70
N ASN A 251 -21.30 0.44 -17.01
CA ASN A 251 -21.30 -0.79 -17.83
C ASN A 251 -21.33 -2.07 -16.98
N PHE A 252 -21.35 -1.96 -15.65
CA PHE A 252 -21.29 -3.10 -14.75
C PHE A 252 -22.67 -3.56 -14.29
N LYS A 253 -22.83 -4.89 -14.20
CA LYS A 253 -23.98 -5.53 -13.57
C LYS A 253 -23.53 -6.30 -12.32
N LEU A 254 -24.34 -6.27 -11.27
CA LEU A 254 -24.07 -6.98 -10.01
C LEU A 254 -23.80 -8.48 -10.21
N SER A 255 -24.48 -9.11 -11.17
CA SER A 255 -24.29 -10.53 -11.51
C SER A 255 -22.84 -10.88 -11.79
N ASP A 256 -22.10 -9.96 -12.42
CA ASP A 256 -20.72 -10.18 -12.85
C ASP A 256 -19.75 -10.09 -11.68
N LEU A 257 -20.14 -9.36 -10.63
CA LEU A 257 -19.33 -9.11 -9.43
C LEU A 257 -19.55 -10.18 -8.35
N ALA A 258 -20.77 -10.75 -8.28
CA ALA A 258 -21.15 -11.69 -7.23
C ALA A 258 -20.51 -13.07 -7.40
N GLU A 259 -20.24 -13.52 -8.62
CA GLU A 259 -19.86 -14.91 -8.92
C GLU A 259 -18.35 -15.13 -9.12
N LEU A 260 -17.50 -14.09 -9.08
CA LEU A 260 -16.06 -14.19 -9.36
C LEU A 260 -15.77 -14.99 -10.64
N ARG A 261 -16.57 -14.74 -11.68
CA ARG A 261 -16.48 -15.43 -12.97
C ARG A 261 -15.12 -15.20 -13.63
N HIS A 262 -14.83 -15.99 -14.67
CA HIS A 262 -13.58 -15.89 -15.41
C HIS A 262 -13.31 -14.46 -15.88
N GLU A 263 -14.32 -13.75 -16.39
CA GLU A 263 -14.25 -12.38 -16.91
C GLU A 263 -14.00 -11.32 -15.81
N PHE A 264 -14.24 -11.66 -14.55
CA PHE A 264 -13.88 -10.81 -13.41
C PHE A 264 -12.38 -10.94 -13.08
N LYS A 265 -11.85 -12.17 -13.15
CA LYS A 265 -10.44 -12.46 -12.87
C LYS A 265 -9.52 -12.17 -14.05
N PHE A 266 -10.08 -12.29 -15.25
CA PHE A 266 -9.40 -12.12 -16.53
C PHE A 266 -10.19 -11.18 -17.48
N PRO A 267 -10.37 -9.90 -17.12
CA PRO A 267 -11.13 -8.95 -17.95
C PRO A 267 -10.55 -8.59 -19.31
N LEU A 268 -9.25 -8.80 -19.56
CA LEU A 268 -8.62 -8.35 -20.81
C LEU A 268 -8.49 -9.52 -21.78
N ASP A 269 -8.64 -9.26 -23.07
CA ASP A 269 -8.42 -10.25 -24.11
C ASP A 269 -6.92 -10.53 -24.36
N GLU A 270 -6.62 -11.69 -24.93
CA GLU A 270 -5.24 -12.12 -25.17
C GLU A 270 -4.48 -11.21 -26.15
N ASN A 271 -5.17 -10.56 -27.09
CA ASN A 271 -4.51 -9.64 -28.02
C ASN A 271 -4.03 -8.38 -27.29
N THR A 272 -4.86 -7.81 -26.41
CA THR A 272 -4.49 -6.69 -25.53
C THR A 272 -3.26 -7.05 -24.69
N ILE A 273 -3.24 -8.24 -24.08
CA ILE A 273 -2.12 -8.72 -23.26
C ILE A 273 -0.86 -8.91 -24.13
N SER A 274 -0.98 -9.54 -25.29
CA SER A 274 0.14 -9.80 -26.22
C SER A 274 0.76 -8.50 -26.74
N MET A 275 -0.07 -7.52 -27.10
CA MET A 275 0.40 -6.20 -27.52
C MET A 275 1.11 -5.46 -26.39
N HIS A 276 0.60 -5.56 -25.16
CA HIS A 276 1.28 -4.98 -24.00
C HIS A 276 2.65 -5.59 -23.78
N ARG A 277 2.78 -6.92 -23.80
CA ARG A 277 4.05 -7.65 -23.59
C ARG A 277 5.13 -7.34 -24.62
N LYS A 278 4.76 -6.83 -25.80
CA LYS A 278 5.70 -6.41 -26.86
C LYS A 278 6.26 -5.00 -26.66
N ARG A 279 5.74 -4.23 -25.70
CA ARG A 279 6.24 -2.86 -25.44
C ARG A 279 7.69 -2.92 -24.95
N PRO A 280 8.56 -1.97 -25.37
CA PRO A 280 9.95 -1.92 -24.94
C PRO A 280 10.11 -1.94 -23.42
N SER A 281 9.23 -1.25 -22.68
CA SER A 281 9.23 -1.20 -21.22
C SER A 281 9.09 -2.55 -20.51
N ASN A 282 8.75 -3.64 -21.21
CA ASN A 282 8.77 -5.00 -20.64
C ASN A 282 10.19 -5.52 -20.37
N ASP A 283 11.22 -4.85 -20.88
CA ASP A 283 12.61 -5.17 -20.59
C ASP A 283 13.08 -4.69 -19.20
N LEU A 284 12.27 -3.89 -18.51
CA LEU A 284 12.58 -3.39 -17.17
C LEU A 284 12.42 -4.49 -16.09
N THR A 285 13.33 -4.50 -15.13
CA THR A 285 13.30 -5.45 -14.00
C THR A 285 12.32 -5.03 -12.91
N VAL A 286 11.96 -5.95 -12.03
CA VAL A 286 11.14 -5.63 -10.84
C VAL A 286 11.81 -4.55 -9.98
N VAL A 287 13.13 -4.60 -9.84
CA VAL A 287 13.91 -3.62 -9.05
C VAL A 287 13.92 -2.24 -9.71
N GLN A 288 14.01 -2.17 -11.05
CA GLN A 288 13.92 -0.92 -11.80
C GLN A 288 12.54 -0.26 -11.62
N LEU A 289 11.46 -1.04 -11.67
CA LEU A 289 10.12 -0.54 -11.42
C LEU A 289 9.92 -0.10 -9.96
N LEU A 290 10.51 -0.83 -9.00
CA LEU A 290 10.52 -0.43 -7.59
C LEU A 290 11.26 0.90 -7.37
N TYR A 291 12.36 1.12 -8.08
CA TYR A 291 13.08 2.40 -8.06
C TYR A 291 12.23 3.55 -8.61
N LEU A 292 11.49 3.34 -9.71
CA LEU A 292 10.56 4.36 -10.22
C LEU A 292 9.51 4.76 -9.19
N PHE A 293 8.94 3.76 -8.49
CA PHE A 293 8.02 4.01 -7.38
C PHE A 293 8.68 4.84 -6.27
N ALA A 294 9.92 4.51 -5.90
CA ALA A 294 10.68 5.25 -4.89
C ALA A 294 11.01 6.68 -5.34
N CYS A 295 11.44 6.89 -6.58
CA CYS A 295 11.72 8.22 -7.13
C CYS A 295 10.49 9.11 -7.14
N GLN A 296 9.35 8.59 -7.60
CA GLN A 296 8.13 9.38 -7.71
C GLN A 296 7.63 9.84 -6.34
N TYR A 297 7.59 8.92 -5.37
CA TYR A 297 6.96 9.16 -4.08
C TYR A 297 7.94 9.44 -2.93
N SER A 298 9.24 9.53 -3.20
CA SER A 298 10.20 10.21 -2.29
C SER A 298 10.20 11.73 -2.48
N ASN A 299 9.57 12.25 -3.53
CA ASN A 299 9.44 13.69 -3.70
C ASN A 299 8.33 14.25 -2.80
N HIS A 300 8.72 14.79 -1.64
CA HIS A 300 7.81 15.38 -0.67
C HIS A 300 6.93 16.50 -1.25
N VAL A 301 7.48 17.34 -2.12
CA VAL A 301 6.75 18.43 -2.77
C VAL A 301 5.63 17.87 -3.65
N VAL A 302 5.90 16.79 -4.39
CA VAL A 302 4.89 16.14 -5.23
C VAL A 302 3.78 15.52 -4.38
N LEU A 303 4.14 14.80 -3.30
CA LEU A 303 3.15 14.15 -2.43
C LEU A 303 2.22 15.14 -1.72
N LEU A 304 2.75 16.27 -1.24
CA LEU A 304 1.98 17.24 -0.46
C LEU A 304 1.21 18.28 -1.29
N ASN A 305 1.63 18.55 -2.53
CA ASN A 305 1.02 19.64 -3.33
C ASN A 305 0.22 19.14 -4.53
N TYR A 306 0.23 17.84 -4.80
CA TYR A 306 -0.46 17.26 -5.94
C TYR A 306 -1.37 16.11 -5.55
N ARG A 307 -2.33 15.82 -6.43
CA ARG A 307 -3.18 14.64 -6.39
C ARG A 307 -2.93 13.73 -7.58
N PHE A 308 -3.03 12.44 -7.34
CA PHE A 308 -2.80 11.38 -8.32
C PHE A 308 -4.14 10.92 -8.88
N ASN A 309 -4.45 11.28 -10.13
CA ASN A 309 -5.76 11.04 -10.71
C ASN A 309 -5.82 9.72 -11.48
N MET A 310 -6.49 8.71 -10.92
CA MET A 310 -6.56 7.38 -11.51
C MET A 310 -7.38 7.31 -12.81
N ARG A 311 -8.27 8.29 -13.06
CA ARG A 311 -9.12 8.29 -14.27
C ARG A 311 -8.40 8.74 -15.53
N ASN A 312 -7.40 9.61 -15.40
CA ASN A 312 -6.64 10.14 -16.53
C ASN A 312 -5.14 9.85 -16.43
N GLY A 313 -4.65 9.34 -15.30
CA GLY A 313 -3.25 9.05 -15.05
C GLY A 313 -2.41 10.31 -14.77
N GLU A 314 -3.04 11.47 -14.60
CA GLU A 314 -2.33 12.75 -14.46
C GLU A 314 -1.94 13.06 -13.01
N ILE A 315 -0.92 13.90 -12.85
CA ILE A 315 -0.57 14.55 -11.59
C ILE A 315 -1.10 15.98 -11.64
N GLU A 316 -2.07 16.28 -10.79
CA GLU A 316 -2.81 17.54 -10.79
C GLU A 316 -2.53 18.32 -9.51
N ALA A 317 -2.46 19.65 -9.57
CA ALA A 317 -2.35 20.47 -8.37
C ALA A 317 -3.54 20.22 -7.43
N LEU A 318 -3.28 20.23 -6.12
CA LEU A 318 -4.34 20.05 -5.13
C LEU A 318 -5.40 21.15 -5.25
N SER A 319 -6.64 20.76 -5.02
CA SER A 319 -7.71 21.73 -4.76
C SER A 319 -7.82 22.00 -3.27
N GLN A 320 -8.45 23.12 -2.89
CA GLN A 320 -8.56 23.54 -1.49
C GLN A 320 -9.16 22.46 -0.57
N LYS A 321 -10.14 21.69 -1.05
CA LYS A 321 -10.76 20.56 -0.33
C LYS A 321 -9.83 19.35 -0.10
N ASP A 322 -8.70 19.30 -0.79
CA ASP A 322 -7.76 18.17 -0.75
C ASP A 322 -6.58 18.46 0.20
N GLN A 323 -6.43 19.69 0.70
CA GLN A 323 -5.28 20.14 1.51
C GLN A 323 -5.19 19.47 2.89
N ASP A 324 -6.31 18.92 3.41
CA ASP A 324 -6.33 18.23 4.70
C ASP A 324 -5.69 16.83 4.65
N TYR A 325 -5.43 16.30 3.45
CA TYR A 325 -4.90 14.95 3.29
C TYR A 325 -3.39 14.98 3.02
N GLN A 326 -2.68 14.11 3.74
CA GLN A 326 -1.24 13.90 3.56
C GLN A 326 -0.90 13.33 2.18
N ILE A 327 -1.79 12.51 1.63
CA ILE A 327 -1.65 11.87 0.32
C ILE A 327 -3.00 11.89 -0.35
N THR A 328 -3.11 12.52 -1.52
CA THR A 328 -4.38 12.64 -2.25
C THR A 328 -4.39 11.80 -3.51
N ILE A 329 -5.22 10.76 -3.52
CA ILE A 329 -5.47 9.91 -4.68
C ILE A 329 -6.93 10.12 -5.10
N LEU A 330 -7.15 10.50 -6.36
CA LEU A 330 -8.50 10.50 -6.92
C LEU A 330 -8.80 9.13 -7.49
N ASP A 331 -9.62 8.38 -6.76
CA ASP A 331 -10.05 7.05 -7.14
C ASP A 331 -10.94 7.07 -8.40
N ALA A 332 -10.85 6.02 -9.22
CA ALA A 332 -11.65 5.89 -10.43
C ALA A 332 -13.15 5.72 -10.12
N TYR A 333 -13.49 5.08 -9.00
CA TYR A 333 -14.84 4.61 -8.64
C TYR A 333 -15.37 5.21 -7.34
N ASP A 334 -14.51 5.46 -6.35
CA ASP A 334 -14.88 6.10 -5.09
C ASP A 334 -14.66 7.62 -5.14
N VAL A 335 -15.51 8.38 -4.46
CA VAL A 335 -15.35 9.83 -4.30
C VAL A 335 -14.42 10.16 -3.13
N ARG A 336 -14.18 9.20 -2.24
CA ARG A 336 -13.36 9.37 -1.05
C ARG A 336 -11.90 9.08 -1.38
N ASN A 337 -11.00 9.97 -1.01
CA ASN A 337 -9.55 9.80 -1.16
C ASN A 337 -9.06 8.51 -0.45
N PRO A 338 -8.58 7.48 -1.16
CA PRO A 338 -8.03 6.27 -0.55
C PRO A 338 -6.83 6.53 0.37
N GLY A 339 -6.00 7.54 0.04
CA GLY A 339 -4.81 7.94 0.79
C GLY A 339 -5.08 8.54 2.18
N ARG A 340 -6.35 8.84 2.50
CA ARG A 340 -6.78 9.43 3.79
C ARG A 340 -6.43 8.63 5.05
N SER A 341 -6.02 7.36 4.91
CA SER A 341 -5.62 6.54 6.05
C SER A 341 -4.14 6.70 6.45
N ALA A 342 -3.33 7.36 5.62
CA ALA A 342 -1.94 7.65 5.94
C ALA A 342 -1.90 8.79 6.97
N ARG A 343 -1.19 8.56 8.08
CA ARG A 343 -1.04 9.52 9.17
C ARG A 343 -0.13 10.68 8.76
N ASN A 344 0.98 10.38 8.09
CA ASN A 344 1.99 11.34 7.71
C ASN A 344 2.62 10.90 6.39
N ALA A 345 2.72 11.81 5.41
CA ALA A 345 3.41 11.53 4.16
C ALA A 345 4.93 11.38 4.34
N LEU A 346 5.50 12.00 5.38
CA LEU A 346 6.93 12.03 5.61
C LEU A 346 7.52 10.64 5.92
N ASP A 347 6.77 9.77 6.59
CA ASP A 347 7.20 8.38 6.83
C ASP A 347 7.37 7.62 5.50
N LEU A 348 6.44 7.81 4.57
CA LEU A 348 6.53 7.23 3.23
C LEU A 348 7.70 7.83 2.46
N VAL A 349 7.86 9.15 2.47
CA VAL A 349 8.96 9.86 1.81
C VAL A 349 10.30 9.33 2.29
N LYS A 350 10.57 9.35 3.60
CA LYS A 350 11.84 8.93 4.17
C LYS A 350 12.14 7.44 3.92
N THR A 351 11.12 6.60 4.00
CA THR A 351 11.24 5.17 3.64
C THR A 351 11.69 5.00 2.19
N LEU A 352 11.09 5.76 1.27
CA LEU A 352 11.40 5.67 -0.15
C LEU A 352 12.72 6.36 -0.51
N GLU A 353 13.13 7.39 0.21
CA GLU A 353 14.48 7.97 0.10
C GLU A 353 15.55 6.95 0.50
N ALA A 354 15.36 6.27 1.64
CA ALA A 354 16.27 5.22 2.08
C ALA A 354 16.36 4.07 1.06
N LEU A 355 15.22 3.63 0.50
CA LEU A 355 15.19 2.64 -0.56
C LEU A 355 15.92 3.15 -1.83
N LYS A 356 15.65 4.38 -2.25
CA LYS A 356 16.28 4.98 -3.43
C LYS A 356 17.81 5.01 -3.28
N SER A 357 18.32 5.46 -2.13
CA SER A 357 19.75 5.46 -1.83
C SER A 357 20.36 4.07 -1.86
N LEU A 358 19.67 3.09 -1.25
CA LEU A 358 20.11 1.69 -1.25
C LEU A 358 20.18 1.11 -2.68
N LEU A 359 19.23 1.42 -3.54
CA LEU A 359 19.21 0.92 -4.93
C LEU A 359 20.30 1.55 -5.81
N VAL A 360 20.72 2.78 -5.53
CA VAL A 360 21.81 3.48 -6.25
C VAL A 360 23.19 3.09 -5.73
N GLN A 361 23.28 2.57 -4.50
CA GLN A 361 24.51 2.08 -3.87
C GLN A 361 24.36 0.61 -3.44
N PRO A 362 24.34 -0.34 -4.40
CA PRO A 362 24.08 -1.73 -4.10
C PRO A 362 25.20 -2.35 -3.25
N HIS A 363 24.83 -3.21 -2.30
CA HIS A 363 25.76 -3.97 -1.47
C HIS A 363 25.20 -5.37 -1.19
N GLU A 364 25.97 -6.27 -0.59
CA GLU A 364 25.46 -7.62 -0.26
C GLU A 364 24.33 -7.57 0.77
N GLY A 365 23.34 -8.47 0.67
CA GLY A 365 22.25 -8.58 1.64
C GLY A 365 21.15 -7.51 1.52
N MET A 366 21.01 -6.86 0.36
CA MET A 366 20.05 -5.77 0.15
C MET A 366 18.63 -6.12 0.58
N PHE A 367 18.14 -7.34 0.32
CA PHE A 367 16.76 -7.70 0.66
C PHE A 367 16.48 -7.56 2.16
N LYS A 368 17.41 -8.00 3.01
CA LYS A 368 17.33 -7.83 4.46
C LYS A 368 17.30 -6.34 4.81
N THR A 369 18.22 -5.55 4.26
CA THR A 369 18.31 -4.12 4.51
C THR A 369 17.03 -3.39 4.08
N VAL A 370 16.48 -3.69 2.90
CA VAL A 370 15.19 -3.15 2.43
C VAL A 370 14.11 -3.44 3.47
N MET A 371 13.95 -4.71 3.87
CA MET A 371 12.93 -5.10 4.85
C MET A 371 13.11 -4.42 6.23
N GLU A 372 14.34 -4.11 6.62
CA GLU A 372 14.65 -3.39 7.87
C GLU A 372 14.28 -1.90 7.82
N ILE A 373 14.23 -1.26 6.64
CA ILE A 373 13.86 0.15 6.50
C ILE A 373 12.51 0.42 7.17
N THR A 374 11.48 -0.39 6.88
CA THR A 374 10.14 -0.18 7.45
C THR A 374 9.97 -0.82 8.82
N ARG A 375 10.61 -1.97 9.08
CA ARG A 375 10.51 -2.70 10.36
C ARG A 375 11.17 -1.96 11.51
N ASN A 376 12.38 -1.45 11.28
CA ASN A 376 13.21 -0.79 12.30
C ASN A 376 13.23 0.73 12.14
N ARG A 377 12.53 1.27 11.13
CA ARG A 377 12.53 2.69 10.77
C ARG A 377 13.94 3.26 10.74
N THR A 378 14.84 2.59 10.02
CA THR A 378 16.26 2.95 10.00
C THR A 378 16.49 4.39 9.50
N TYR A 379 15.55 4.94 8.76
CA TYR A 379 15.50 6.33 8.32
C TYR A 379 15.33 7.36 9.46
N GLU A 380 14.88 6.95 10.65
CA GLU A 380 14.82 7.81 11.84
C GLU A 380 16.16 7.93 12.56
N ARG A 381 17.10 7.00 12.31
CA ARG A 381 18.40 6.93 13.01
C ARG A 381 19.47 7.86 12.44
N VAL A 382 19.16 8.63 11.40
CA VAL A 382 20.03 9.71 10.94
C VAL A 382 19.96 10.81 12.00
N VAL A 383 20.95 10.81 12.90
CA VAL A 383 21.14 11.85 13.91
C VAL A 383 21.08 13.20 13.17
N PRO A 384 20.20 14.14 13.57
CA PRO A 384 20.23 15.45 12.95
C PRO A 384 21.65 16.00 13.16
N PRO A 385 22.25 16.67 12.16
CA PRO A 385 23.50 17.36 12.40
C PRO A 385 23.32 18.24 13.65
N PRO A 386 24.34 18.36 14.51
CA PRO A 386 24.22 19.08 15.78
C PRO A 386 23.52 20.39 15.49
N GLN A 387 22.46 20.68 16.25
CA GLN A 387 21.65 21.89 16.09
C GLN A 387 22.61 23.08 16.01
N VAL A 388 22.93 23.51 14.79
CA VAL A 388 23.34 24.87 14.54
C VAL A 388 22.07 25.63 14.89
N LEU A 389 22.13 26.33 16.03
CA LEU A 389 21.13 27.30 16.42
C LEU A 389 20.81 28.16 15.19
N TYR A 390 19.71 27.85 14.52
CA TYR A 390 19.03 28.77 13.63
C TYR A 390 18.41 29.85 14.54
N GLN A 391 19.25 30.72 15.08
CA GLN A 391 18.81 31.91 15.80
C GLN A 391 19.04 33.20 15.02
N ASP A 392 19.70 33.17 13.84
CA ASP A 392 20.00 34.41 13.11
C ASP A 392 19.74 34.38 11.58
N TYR A 393 19.16 33.31 11.02
CA TYR A 393 18.95 33.24 9.55
C TYR A 393 17.70 33.98 9.05
N ASP A 394 16.76 34.33 9.93
CA ASP A 394 15.49 35.00 9.58
C ASP A 394 15.64 36.50 9.24
N MET A 395 16.85 37.09 9.30
CA MET A 395 17.04 38.54 9.13
C MET A 395 17.91 39.00 7.96
N GLN A 396 18.52 38.10 7.15
CA GLN A 396 19.46 38.56 6.11
C GLN A 396 19.05 38.32 4.66
N PHE A 397 18.07 37.47 4.38
CA PHE A 397 17.56 37.30 3.02
C PHE A 397 16.04 37.22 3.10
N GLY A 398 15.34 38.31 2.75
CA GLY A 398 13.87 38.46 2.84
C GLY A 398 13.08 37.54 1.90
N ALA A 399 13.46 36.27 1.77
CA ALA A 399 12.69 35.25 1.09
C ALA A 399 11.66 34.69 2.08
N ASP A 400 10.45 35.21 1.97
CA ASP A 400 9.25 34.61 2.57
C ASP A 400 9.18 33.12 2.16
N PRO A 401 9.19 32.16 3.11
CA PRO A 401 9.12 30.73 2.80
C PRO A 401 7.82 30.33 2.08
N TYR A 402 6.83 31.23 1.98
CA TYR A 402 5.60 31.02 1.23
C TYR A 402 5.67 31.51 -0.23
N ASN A 403 6.80 32.09 -0.68
CA ASN A 403 6.97 32.65 -2.02
C ASN A 403 7.99 31.84 -2.84
N MET A 404 7.70 30.56 -3.08
CA MET A 404 8.50 29.73 -3.99
C MET A 404 8.19 30.10 -5.46
N PRO A 405 9.21 30.30 -6.32
CA PRO A 405 8.96 30.54 -7.74
C PRO A 405 8.24 29.35 -8.40
N LEU A 406 7.36 29.64 -9.35
CA LEU A 406 6.60 28.62 -10.09
C LEU A 406 7.54 27.58 -10.72
N VAL A 407 7.26 26.30 -10.48
CA VAL A 407 8.06 25.18 -10.99
C VAL A 407 8.17 25.27 -12.52
N GLY A 408 9.40 25.39 -13.02
CA GLY A 408 9.71 25.55 -14.45
C GLY A 408 10.00 26.98 -14.90
N SER A 409 9.87 27.98 -14.02
CA SER A 409 10.35 29.34 -14.26
C SER A 409 11.88 29.42 -14.22
N VAL A 410 12.46 30.47 -14.83
CA VAL A 410 13.90 30.75 -14.76
C VAL A 410 14.30 30.99 -13.30
N GLU A 411 13.46 31.66 -12.52
CA GLU A 411 13.67 31.88 -11.10
C GLU A 411 13.68 30.57 -10.30
N TYR A 412 12.89 29.56 -10.71
CA TYR A 412 12.91 28.23 -10.10
C TYR A 412 14.21 27.46 -10.41
N GLN A 413 14.75 27.58 -11.63
CA GLN A 413 16.06 27.00 -11.95
C GLN A 413 17.19 27.67 -11.17
N GLN A 414 17.18 29.00 -11.05
CA GLN A 414 18.16 29.73 -10.24
C GLN A 414 18.04 29.37 -8.75
N TRP A 415 16.82 29.18 -8.25
CA TRP A 415 16.60 28.74 -6.87
C TRP A 415 17.13 27.31 -6.65
N LEU A 416 16.89 26.38 -7.58
CA LEU A 416 17.46 25.02 -7.53
C LEU A 416 18.99 25.03 -7.57
N GLU A 417 19.61 25.86 -8.41
CA GLU A 417 21.06 26.02 -8.48
C GLU A 417 21.63 26.57 -7.16
N GLN A 418 20.99 27.57 -6.55
CA GLN A 418 21.40 28.11 -5.26
C GLN A 418 21.31 27.08 -4.13
N VAL A 419 20.20 26.33 -4.07
CA VAL A 419 20.00 25.26 -3.09
C VAL A 419 21.02 24.14 -3.30
N ALA A 420 21.27 23.73 -4.54
CA ALA A 420 22.27 22.70 -4.87
C ALA A 420 23.68 23.14 -4.49
N MET A 421 24.05 24.39 -4.78
CA MET A 421 25.36 24.95 -4.43
C MET A 421 25.55 25.00 -2.90
N HIS A 422 24.50 25.38 -2.16
CA HIS A 422 24.54 25.41 -0.69
C HIS A 422 24.67 24.00 -0.10
N HIS A 423 23.98 23.01 -0.67
CA HIS A 423 24.09 21.62 -0.25
C HIS A 423 25.49 21.06 -0.52
N GLN A 424 26.10 21.45 -1.64
CA GLN A 424 27.46 21.07 -1.99
C GLN A 424 28.49 21.69 -1.04
N ILE A 425 28.31 22.95 -0.64
CA ILE A 425 29.13 23.60 0.40
C ILE A 425 29.00 22.88 1.74
N GLN A 426 27.79 22.52 2.16
CA GLN A 426 27.58 21.76 3.40
C GLN A 426 28.19 20.35 3.36
N MET A 427 28.12 19.67 2.21
CA MET A 427 28.80 18.36 2.05
C MET A 427 30.32 18.50 2.12
N MET A 428 30.91 19.55 1.54
CA MET A 428 32.35 19.82 1.67
C MET A 428 32.74 20.14 3.11
N GLN A 429 31.93 20.92 3.84
CA GLN A 429 32.19 21.21 5.27
C GLN A 429 32.05 19.97 6.15
N GLY A 430 31.09 19.08 5.86
CA GLY A 430 30.94 17.80 6.54
C GLY A 430 32.11 16.85 6.30
N GLN A 431 32.67 16.82 5.08
CA GLN A 431 33.87 16.04 4.77
C GLN A 431 35.14 16.60 5.44
N MET A 432 35.28 17.93 5.56
CA MET A 432 36.39 18.53 6.31
C MET A 432 36.34 18.21 7.81
N MET A 433 35.15 18.14 8.41
CA MET A 433 35.01 17.73 9.82
C MET A 433 35.33 16.24 10.04
N GLN A 434 35.03 15.36 9.08
CA GLN A 434 35.43 13.95 9.18
C GLN A 434 36.95 13.74 9.05
N GLN A 435 37.65 14.59 8.29
CA GLN A 435 39.12 14.53 8.21
C GLN A 435 39.83 15.05 9.47
N GLN A 436 39.19 15.92 10.27
CA GLN A 436 39.74 16.37 11.55
C GLN A 436 39.57 15.36 12.70
N ILE A 437 38.71 14.35 12.56
CA ILE A 437 38.48 13.32 13.59
C ILE A 437 39.51 12.16 13.48
N VAL A 438 40.39 12.16 12.47
CA VAL A 438 41.44 11.15 12.28
C VAL A 438 42.81 11.68 12.75
N PHE A 439 42.93 12.32 13.92
CA PHE A 439 44.23 12.67 14.51
C PHE A 439 44.20 12.81 16.05
N THR A 440 43.73 11.81 16.79
CA THR A 440 44.10 11.66 18.23
C THR A 440 43.92 10.21 18.70
N ALA A 441 44.95 9.38 18.51
CA ALA A 441 45.26 8.25 19.39
C ALA A 441 46.70 7.78 19.09
N PRO A 442 47.68 8.06 19.96
CA PRO A 442 48.97 7.39 19.90
C PRO A 442 48.93 6.09 20.68
N GLU A 443 49.59 5.10 20.09
CA GLU A 443 49.99 3.80 20.62
C GLU A 443 50.48 3.87 22.08
N MET A 444 50.14 2.85 22.89
CA MET A 444 51.06 2.27 23.88
C MET A 444 50.59 0.87 24.28
N TYR A 445 51.25 -0.13 23.70
CA TYR A 445 51.42 -1.48 24.24
C TYR A 445 52.61 -1.46 25.23
N TYR A 446 52.49 -2.03 26.43
CA TYR A 446 53.55 -2.82 27.07
C TYR A 446 52.99 -3.72 28.19
N TYR A 447 53.37 -5.01 28.09
CA TYR A 447 53.37 -6.11 29.07
C TYR A 447 54.04 -5.70 30.43
N SER A 448 53.93 -6.34 31.61
CA SER A 448 53.64 -7.73 32.03
C SER A 448 53.51 -7.87 33.57
N GLN A 449 52.68 -8.83 34.02
CA GLN A 449 52.84 -9.80 35.13
C GLN A 449 53.07 -9.38 36.61
N GLN A 450 52.18 -9.84 37.51
CA GLN A 450 52.39 -10.96 38.47
C GLN A 450 51.12 -11.16 39.34
N GLN A 451 50.44 -12.31 39.20
CA GLN A 451 50.35 -13.43 40.16
C GLN A 451 49.55 -13.15 41.46
N GLN A 452 48.36 -13.75 41.60
CA GLN A 452 48.08 -14.94 42.44
C GLN A 452 46.60 -15.38 42.31
N GLN A 453 46.42 -16.69 42.16
CA GLN A 453 45.17 -17.48 42.03
C GLN A 453 44.92 -18.24 43.37
N PRO A 454 43.96 -19.19 43.52
CA PRO A 454 42.52 -19.26 43.14
C PRO A 454 41.63 -19.95 44.23
N HIS A 455 40.31 -20.05 43.98
CA HIS A 455 39.43 -21.26 44.06
C HIS A 455 37.95 -21.01 44.52
N PRO A 456 36.99 -21.91 44.13
CA PRO A 456 35.64 -21.56 43.67
C PRO A 456 34.50 -22.27 44.44
N ILE A 457 33.23 -21.86 44.29
CA ILE A 457 32.06 -22.74 44.51
C ILE A 457 30.88 -22.39 43.56
N PHE A 458 30.33 -23.46 42.98
CA PHE A 458 29.06 -23.73 42.28
C PHE A 458 27.82 -22.86 42.57
N GLY A 459 26.91 -22.82 41.57
CA GLY A 459 25.50 -22.52 41.76
C GLY A 459 24.68 -22.41 40.46
N ILE A 460 24.38 -23.53 39.81
CA ILE A 460 23.29 -23.66 38.82
C ILE A 460 22.01 -23.99 39.60
N GLN A 461 20.92 -23.22 39.45
CA GLN A 461 19.54 -23.71 39.60
C GLN A 461 18.48 -22.76 38.98
N GLN A 462 17.90 -23.24 37.88
CA GLN A 462 16.46 -23.47 37.61
C GLN A 462 15.37 -22.40 37.90
N SER A 463 14.69 -22.06 36.79
CA SER A 463 13.22 -22.15 36.51
C SER A 463 12.16 -21.38 37.33
N SER A 464 11.29 -20.66 36.62
CA SER A 464 9.79 -20.78 36.60
C SER A 464 9.21 -19.63 35.77
N GLN A 465 8.57 -19.89 34.62
CA GLN A 465 7.16 -20.21 34.37
C GLN A 465 6.18 -19.01 34.37
N PHE A 466 5.58 -18.82 33.19
CA PHE A 466 4.19 -18.48 32.85
C PHE A 466 3.43 -17.38 33.62
N PHE A 467 2.99 -16.39 32.85
CA PHE A 467 1.56 -16.06 32.68
C PHE A 467 1.25 -15.90 31.18
#